data_AF-A0A936QD28-F1
#
_entry.id   AF-A0A936QD28-F1
#
_cell.length_a   1.000
_cell.length_b   1.000
_cell.length_c   1.000
_cell.angle_alpha   90.00
_cell.angle_beta   90.00
_cell.angle_gamma   90.00
#
_symmetry.space_group_name_H-M   'P 1'
#
loop_
_entity.id
_entity.type
_entity.pdbx_description
1 polymer ?
#
loop_
_entity_poly.entity_id
_entity_poly.type
_entity_poly.pdbx_seq_one_letter_code
_entity_poly.pdbx_strand_id
1 'polypeptide(L)'
;MLRAVGAVFVLLSISRSKQGKYLLFLYPFVAAVLALFVARMREAEDDAAHRARRAVRAILAVLAIVLVLAAAALYPVAARKVPSDAHLVPWIAVPLGLGAVVALVVLARRRREIAGAAFALAAGLWLAEAALGAKGFPALNVRKTARPLYERLRPHVSAGEPLAYASNRFRCYALVVLDRRVEWVKTPEALLAWLGKNPGGWVVTGKSEFDTWLADEPALRALALRDSHPEGSDTGLVYRLPQPGE
;
A
#
# COMPACT_ATOMS: atom_id res chain seq x y z
N MET A 1 -15.87 -10.81 26.97
CA MET A 1 -15.38 -10.62 25.59
C MET A 1 -15.30 -9.15 25.18
N LEU A 2 -16.40 -8.38 25.15
CA LEU A 2 -16.38 -6.94 24.81
C LEU A 2 -15.45 -6.08 25.69
N ARG A 3 -15.40 -6.34 27.01
CA ARG A 3 -14.48 -5.64 27.93
C ARG A 3 -13.00 -5.88 27.62
N ALA A 4 -12.65 -7.09 27.16
CA ALA A 4 -11.29 -7.43 26.77
C ALA A 4 -10.91 -6.79 25.43
N VAL A 5 -11.83 -6.77 24.44
CA VAL A 5 -11.63 -6.07 23.17
C VAL A 5 -11.46 -4.56 23.40
N GLY A 6 -12.29 -3.96 24.27
CA GLY A 6 -12.17 -2.55 24.66
C GLY A 6 -10.85 -2.24 25.37
N ALA A 7 -10.44 -3.08 26.32
CA ALA A 7 -9.17 -2.92 27.03
C ALA A 7 -7.95 -3.00 26.08
N VAL A 8 -7.96 -3.96 25.15
CA VAL A 8 -6.92 -4.11 24.14
C VAL A 8 -6.90 -2.92 23.17
N PHE A 9 -8.07 -2.45 22.72
CA PHE A 9 -8.17 -1.27 21.86
C PHE A 9 -7.62 -0.02 22.55
N VAL A 10 -7.93 0.19 23.83
CA VAL A 10 -7.42 1.31 24.65
C VAL A 10 -5.90 1.18 24.84
N LEU A 11 -5.41 0.00 25.20
CA LEU A 11 -3.98 -0.27 25.39
C LEU A 11 -3.17 0.04 24.11
N LEU A 12 -3.67 -0.42 22.95
CA LEU A 12 -3.03 -0.16 21.65
C LEU A 12 -3.18 1.29 21.20
N SER A 13 -4.26 1.97 21.60
CA SER A 13 -4.48 3.40 21.34
C SER A 13 -3.60 4.31 22.20
N ILE A 14 -3.11 3.84 23.35
CA ILE A 14 -2.19 4.57 24.23
C ILE A 14 -0.71 4.32 23.85
N SER A 15 -0.42 3.29 23.07
CA SER A 15 0.95 3.02 22.57
C SER A 15 1.51 4.20 21.76
N ARG A 16 2.77 4.57 22.05
CA ARG A 16 3.50 5.64 21.33
C ARG A 16 3.86 5.25 19.89
N SER A 17 3.96 3.94 19.61
CA SER A 17 4.14 3.41 18.25
C SER A 17 2.84 2.74 17.84
N LYS A 18 2.12 3.33 16.89
CA LYS A 18 0.87 2.80 16.34
C LYS A 18 1.13 2.32 14.93
N GLN A 19 1.16 1.02 14.74
CA GLN A 19 1.11 0.43 13.40
C GLN A 19 -0.29 -0.15 13.24
N GLY A 20 -1.01 0.21 12.17
CA GLY A 20 -2.39 -0.23 11.95
C GLY A 20 -2.56 -1.76 12.01
N LYS A 21 -1.49 -2.51 11.67
CA LYS A 21 -1.44 -3.97 11.80
C LYS A 21 -1.65 -4.49 13.22
N TYR A 22 -1.42 -3.68 14.25
CA TYR A 22 -1.65 -4.09 15.64
C TYR A 22 -3.13 -4.33 15.94
N LEU A 23 -4.07 -3.81 15.14
CA LEU A 23 -5.49 -4.10 15.34
C LEU A 23 -5.97 -5.34 14.58
N LEU A 24 -5.15 -5.93 13.69
CA LEU A 24 -5.57 -7.06 12.85
C LEU A 24 -5.97 -8.29 13.68
N PHE A 25 -5.31 -8.53 14.82
CA PHE A 25 -5.66 -9.66 15.68
C PHE A 25 -7.04 -9.51 16.35
N LEU A 26 -7.60 -8.29 16.43
CA LEU A 26 -8.94 -8.06 16.96
C LEU A 26 -10.04 -8.42 15.95
N TYR A 27 -9.72 -8.50 14.65
CA TYR A 27 -10.72 -8.65 13.60
C TYR A 27 -11.56 -9.93 13.73
N PRO A 28 -10.98 -11.12 14.02
CA PRO A 28 -11.78 -12.34 14.22
C PRO A 28 -12.76 -12.23 15.40
N PHE A 29 -12.34 -11.58 16.50
CA PHE A 29 -13.19 -11.39 17.68
C PHE A 29 -14.34 -10.44 17.40
N VAL A 30 -14.08 -9.33 16.71
CA VAL A 30 -15.12 -8.39 16.28
C VAL A 30 -16.10 -9.07 15.33
N ALA A 31 -15.62 -9.86 14.36
CA ALA A 31 -16.47 -10.62 13.44
C ALA A 31 -17.37 -11.62 14.19
N ALA A 32 -16.83 -12.36 15.15
CA ALA A 32 -17.62 -13.32 15.96
C ALA A 32 -18.70 -12.62 16.79
N VAL A 33 -18.37 -11.50 17.45
CA VAL A 33 -19.34 -10.71 18.23
C VAL A 33 -20.44 -10.15 17.33
N LEU A 34 -20.10 -9.64 16.15
CA LEU A 34 -21.08 -9.15 15.17
C LEU A 34 -21.98 -10.28 14.65
N ALA A 35 -21.43 -11.45 14.34
CA ALA A 35 -22.20 -12.61 13.90
C ALA A 35 -23.20 -13.07 14.96
N LEU A 36 -22.76 -13.17 16.23
CA LEU A 36 -23.64 -13.49 17.36
C LEU A 36 -24.73 -12.44 17.55
N PHE A 37 -24.39 -11.16 17.44
CA PHE A 37 -25.34 -10.07 17.54
C PHE A 37 -26.42 -10.14 16.45
N VAL A 38 -26.02 -10.39 15.20
CA VAL A 38 -26.96 -10.57 14.07
C VAL A 38 -27.85 -11.80 14.27
N ALA A 39 -27.29 -12.92 14.74
CA ALA A 39 -28.05 -14.15 15.02
C ALA A 39 -29.12 -13.89 16.10
N ARG A 40 -28.75 -13.27 17.22
CA ARG A 40 -29.70 -12.95 18.30
C ARG A 40 -30.80 -11.97 17.87
N MET A 41 -30.47 -10.98 17.06
CA MET A 41 -31.48 -10.06 16.49
C MET A 41 -32.44 -10.74 15.50
N ARG A 42 -32.09 -11.90 14.94
CA ARG A 42 -32.96 -12.65 14.04
C ARG A 42 -34.01 -13.46 14.79
N GLU A 43 -33.64 -14.00 15.95
CA GLU A 43 -34.49 -14.85 16.78
C GLU A 43 -35.39 -14.05 17.73
N ALA A 44 -34.94 -12.87 18.19
CA ALA A 44 -35.72 -12.06 19.12
C ALA A 44 -36.89 -11.33 18.44
N GLU A 45 -38.08 -11.43 19.06
CA GLU A 45 -39.33 -10.79 18.61
C GLU A 45 -39.79 -9.65 19.52
N ASP A 46 -39.01 -9.26 20.53
CA ASP A 46 -39.37 -8.18 21.44
C ASP A 46 -39.20 -6.77 20.84
N ASP A 47 -39.81 -5.76 21.48
CA ASP A 47 -39.76 -4.36 21.04
C ASP A 47 -38.32 -3.79 21.05
N ALA A 48 -37.47 -4.31 21.92
CA ALA A 48 -36.06 -3.95 21.99
C ALA A 48 -35.30 -4.42 20.73
N ALA A 49 -35.50 -5.67 20.30
CA ALA A 49 -34.93 -6.21 19.06
C ALA A 49 -35.46 -5.50 17.83
N HIS A 50 -36.75 -5.12 17.80
CA HIS A 50 -37.31 -4.33 16.71
C HIS A 50 -36.63 -2.97 16.57
N ARG A 51 -36.41 -2.25 17.69
CA ARG A 51 -35.68 -0.98 17.71
C ARG A 51 -34.22 -1.15 17.28
N ALA A 52 -33.52 -2.15 17.82
CA ALA A 52 -32.14 -2.45 17.47
C ALA A 52 -31.99 -2.79 15.97
N ARG A 53 -32.89 -3.64 15.44
CA ARG A 53 -32.93 -4.01 14.01
C ARG A 53 -33.11 -2.78 13.11
N ARG A 54 -34.01 -1.86 13.49
CA ARG A 54 -34.21 -0.60 12.76
C ARG A 54 -32.96 0.28 12.76
N ALA A 55 -32.30 0.40 13.91
CA ALA A 55 -31.06 1.17 14.03
C ALA A 55 -29.93 0.57 13.18
N VAL A 56 -29.72 -0.74 13.25
CA VAL A 56 -28.70 -1.43 12.43
C VAL A 56 -28.99 -1.30 10.95
N ARG A 57 -30.25 -1.44 10.51
CA ARG A 57 -30.63 -1.18 9.12
C ARG A 57 -30.32 0.25 8.68
N ALA A 58 -30.61 1.24 9.52
CA ALA A 58 -30.30 2.64 9.20
C ALA A 58 -28.79 2.84 9.06
N ILE A 59 -27.97 2.26 9.96
CA ILE A 59 -26.51 2.32 9.88
C ILE A 59 -26.01 1.66 8.57
N LEU A 60 -26.50 0.46 8.25
CA LEU A 60 -26.12 -0.22 7.01
C LEU A 60 -26.53 0.56 5.76
N ALA A 61 -27.71 1.18 5.77
CA ALA A 61 -28.16 2.03 4.68
C ALA A 61 -27.26 3.26 4.50
N VAL A 62 -26.93 3.95 5.60
CA VAL A 62 -26.01 5.10 5.58
C VAL A 62 -24.63 4.69 5.07
N LEU A 63 -24.07 3.58 5.58
CA LEU A 63 -22.79 3.05 5.10
C LEU A 63 -22.83 2.73 3.61
N ALA A 64 -23.89 2.06 3.15
CA ALA A 64 -24.05 1.73 1.73
C ALA A 64 -24.17 2.99 0.87
N ILE A 65 -24.95 4.00 1.28
CA ILE A 65 -25.05 5.29 0.58
C ILE A 65 -23.67 5.96 0.48
N VAL A 66 -22.94 6.03 1.59
CA VAL A 66 -21.58 6.60 1.62
C VAL A 66 -20.65 5.85 0.66
N LEU A 67 -20.70 4.53 0.63
CA LEU A 67 -19.89 3.71 -0.28
C LEU A 67 -20.26 3.91 -1.74
N VAL A 68 -21.55 4.04 -2.08
CA VAL A 68 -21.99 4.39 -3.44
C VAL A 68 -21.45 5.76 -3.85
N LEU A 69 -21.60 6.76 -2.98
CA LEU A 69 -21.09 8.11 -3.24
C LEU A 69 -19.57 8.13 -3.38
N ALA A 70 -18.86 7.39 -2.52
CA ALA A 70 -17.41 7.26 -2.59
C ALA A 70 -16.96 6.58 -3.88
N ALA A 71 -17.62 5.48 -4.29
CA ALA A 71 -17.33 4.79 -5.53
C ALA A 71 -17.56 5.70 -6.75
N ALA A 72 -18.66 6.46 -6.78
CA ALA A 72 -18.95 7.42 -7.84
C ALA A 72 -17.95 8.58 -7.88
N ALA A 73 -17.54 9.09 -6.72
CA ALA A 73 -16.56 10.17 -6.60
C ALA A 73 -15.11 9.73 -6.86
N LEU A 74 -14.81 8.44 -6.78
CA LEU A 74 -13.43 7.95 -6.85
C LEU A 74 -12.77 8.29 -8.20
N TYR A 75 -13.49 8.17 -9.30
CA TYR A 75 -12.95 8.45 -10.64
C TYR A 75 -12.64 9.94 -10.85
N PRO A 76 -13.57 10.89 -10.65
CA PRO A 76 -13.26 12.31 -10.83
C PRO A 76 -12.18 12.80 -9.84
N VAL A 77 -12.11 12.24 -8.64
CA VAL A 77 -11.04 12.56 -7.68
C VAL A 77 -9.69 12.05 -8.19
N ALA A 78 -9.61 10.80 -8.65
CA ALA A 78 -8.38 10.24 -9.19
C ALA A 78 -7.93 10.97 -10.47
N ALA A 79 -8.84 11.25 -11.40
CA ALA A 79 -8.55 11.98 -12.64
C ALA A 79 -7.97 13.38 -12.37
N ARG A 80 -8.34 14.03 -11.26
CA ARG A 80 -7.81 15.35 -10.87
C ARG A 80 -6.51 15.28 -10.07
N LYS A 81 -6.39 14.32 -9.16
CA LYS A 81 -5.28 14.26 -8.18
C LYS A 81 -4.14 13.37 -8.63
N VAL A 82 -4.46 12.28 -9.34
CA VAL A 82 -3.50 11.26 -9.75
C VAL A 82 -3.90 10.68 -11.12
N PRO A 83 -3.83 11.49 -12.20
CA PRO A 83 -4.34 11.09 -13.52
C PRO A 83 -3.75 9.78 -14.05
N SER A 84 -2.47 9.54 -13.74
CA SER A 84 -1.75 8.32 -14.12
C SER A 84 -2.36 7.05 -13.55
N ASP A 85 -3.03 7.12 -12.39
CA ASP A 85 -3.64 5.96 -11.72
C ASP A 85 -5.16 5.87 -11.97
N ALA A 86 -5.76 6.82 -12.69
CA ALA A 86 -7.22 6.88 -12.88
C ALA A 86 -7.79 5.61 -13.56
N HIS A 87 -6.99 4.97 -14.42
CA HIS A 87 -7.34 3.71 -15.07
C HIS A 87 -7.52 2.52 -14.09
N LEU A 88 -7.00 2.62 -12.87
CA LEU A 88 -7.14 1.60 -11.82
C LEU A 88 -8.47 1.72 -11.07
N VAL A 89 -9.10 2.89 -11.10
CA VAL A 89 -10.31 3.18 -10.32
C VAL A 89 -11.46 2.20 -10.61
N PRO A 90 -11.80 1.85 -11.86
CA PRO A 90 -12.92 0.95 -12.13
C PRO A 90 -12.79 -0.40 -11.42
N TRP A 91 -11.56 -0.92 -11.27
CA TRP A 91 -11.30 -2.19 -10.58
C TRP A 91 -11.70 -2.16 -9.10
N ILE A 92 -11.69 -0.99 -8.47
CA ILE A 92 -12.01 -0.82 -7.04
C ILE A 92 -13.44 -0.28 -6.88
N ALA A 93 -13.80 0.75 -7.66
CA ALA A 93 -15.09 1.44 -7.56
C ALA A 93 -16.27 0.55 -7.93
N VAL A 94 -16.14 -0.28 -8.97
CA VAL A 94 -17.25 -1.14 -9.44
C VAL A 94 -17.65 -2.20 -8.40
N PRO A 95 -16.75 -3.06 -7.87
CA PRO A 95 -17.14 -4.03 -6.86
C PRO A 95 -17.64 -3.37 -5.57
N LEU A 96 -17.02 -2.25 -5.15
CA LEU A 96 -17.45 -1.50 -3.98
C LEU A 96 -18.86 -0.93 -4.14
N GLY A 97 -19.11 -0.26 -5.27
CA GLY A 97 -20.40 0.33 -5.60
C GLY A 97 -21.50 -0.72 -5.79
N LEU A 98 -21.20 -1.83 -6.49
CA LEU A 98 -22.16 -2.92 -6.70
C LEU A 98 -22.57 -3.56 -5.37
N GLY A 99 -21.62 -3.89 -4.49
CA GLY A 99 -21.93 -4.43 -3.16
C GLY A 99 -22.82 -3.50 -2.34
N ALA A 100 -22.55 -2.19 -2.40
CA ALA A 100 -23.35 -1.17 -1.73
C ALA A 100 -24.76 -1.01 -2.34
N VAL A 101 -24.90 -1.01 -3.66
CA VAL A 101 -26.20 -0.95 -4.34
C VAL A 101 -27.03 -2.20 -4.01
N VAL A 102 -26.45 -3.39 -4.06
CA VAL A 102 -27.14 -4.63 -3.68
C VAL A 102 -27.60 -4.58 -2.22
N ALA A 103 -26.76 -4.08 -1.30
CA ALA A 103 -27.14 -3.91 0.09
C ALA A 103 -28.35 -2.97 0.23
N LEU A 104 -28.38 -1.84 -0.47
CA LEU A 104 -29.53 -0.93 -0.48
C LEU A 104 -30.80 -1.58 -1.03
N VAL A 105 -30.68 -2.34 -2.12
CA VAL A 105 -31.82 -3.07 -2.71
C VAL A 105 -32.36 -4.12 -1.74
N VAL A 106 -31.48 -4.90 -1.08
CA VAL A 106 -31.88 -5.89 -0.08
C VAL A 106 -32.56 -5.22 1.11
N LEU A 107 -32.00 -4.12 1.60
CA LEU A 107 -32.62 -3.34 2.67
C LEU A 107 -34.00 -2.85 2.22
N ALA A 108 -34.12 -2.20 1.06
CA ALA A 108 -35.39 -1.65 0.58
C ALA A 108 -36.48 -2.73 0.39
N ARG A 109 -36.13 -3.90 -0.17
CA ARG A 109 -37.09 -4.96 -0.50
C ARG A 109 -37.48 -5.85 0.68
N ARG A 110 -36.58 -6.06 1.66
CA ARG A 110 -36.82 -7.01 2.76
C ARG A 110 -36.73 -6.32 4.12
N ARG A 111 -37.88 -5.92 4.67
CA ARG A 111 -37.96 -5.09 5.90
C ARG A 111 -37.33 -5.72 7.15
N ARG A 112 -37.23 -7.06 7.22
CA ARG A 112 -36.63 -7.79 8.34
C ARG A 112 -35.20 -8.29 8.06
N GLU A 113 -34.69 -8.13 6.83
CA GLU A 113 -33.39 -8.64 6.43
C GLU A 113 -32.26 -7.66 6.77
N ILE A 114 -31.23 -8.16 7.45
CA ILE A 114 -30.00 -7.44 7.79
C ILE A 114 -28.79 -8.22 7.29
N ALA A 115 -28.79 -9.54 7.47
CA ALA A 115 -27.68 -10.41 7.11
C ALA A 115 -27.36 -10.31 5.61
N GLY A 116 -28.37 -10.43 4.74
CA GLY A 116 -28.14 -10.29 3.29
C GLY A 116 -27.50 -8.95 2.88
N ALA A 117 -27.89 -7.85 3.51
CA ALA A 117 -27.30 -6.53 3.23
C ALA A 117 -25.86 -6.42 3.76
N ALA A 118 -25.59 -6.95 4.95
CA ALA A 118 -24.24 -7.00 5.52
C ALA A 118 -23.30 -7.87 4.67
N PHE A 119 -23.77 -9.03 4.20
CA PHE A 119 -23.00 -9.90 3.31
C PHE A 119 -22.72 -9.23 1.95
N ALA A 120 -23.69 -8.51 1.38
CA ALA A 120 -23.46 -7.76 0.15
C ALA A 120 -22.39 -6.68 0.30
N LEU A 121 -22.39 -5.94 1.41
CA LEU A 121 -21.33 -4.98 1.72
C LEU A 121 -19.98 -5.64 1.94
N ALA A 122 -19.93 -6.72 2.72
CA ALA A 122 -18.69 -7.46 2.98
C ALA A 122 -18.10 -8.04 1.69
N ALA A 123 -18.93 -8.61 0.82
CA ALA A 123 -18.50 -9.13 -0.48
C ALA A 123 -17.97 -8.01 -1.39
N GLY A 124 -18.66 -6.86 -1.45
CA GLY A 124 -18.20 -5.70 -2.21
C GLY A 124 -16.85 -5.16 -1.73
N LEU A 125 -16.68 -5.05 -0.40
CA LEU A 125 -15.41 -4.65 0.22
C LEU A 125 -14.28 -5.65 -0.07
N TRP A 126 -14.55 -6.94 0.11
CA TRP A 126 -13.57 -7.99 -0.13
C TRP A 126 -13.13 -8.04 -1.61
N LEU A 127 -14.07 -7.93 -2.55
CA LEU A 127 -13.76 -7.87 -3.97
C LEU A 127 -12.98 -6.61 -4.34
N ALA A 128 -13.33 -5.45 -3.77
CA ALA A 128 -12.60 -4.21 -3.99
C ALA A 128 -11.16 -4.28 -3.43
N GLU A 129 -10.96 -4.90 -2.26
CA GLU A 129 -9.64 -5.14 -1.67
C GLU A 129 -8.82 -6.14 -2.50
N ALA A 130 -9.43 -7.24 -2.94
CA ALA A 130 -8.77 -8.21 -3.83
C ALA A 130 -8.35 -7.56 -5.14
N ALA A 131 -9.19 -6.71 -5.73
CA ALA A 131 -8.88 -5.96 -6.94
C ALA A 131 -7.77 -4.91 -6.70
N LEU A 132 -7.80 -4.22 -5.57
CA LEU A 132 -6.72 -3.33 -5.14
C LEU A 132 -5.40 -4.10 -5.01
N GLY A 133 -5.42 -5.30 -4.42
CA GLY A 133 -4.25 -6.17 -4.30
C GLY A 133 -3.72 -6.66 -5.65
N ALA A 134 -4.62 -7.05 -6.56
CA ALA A 134 -4.24 -7.62 -7.85
C ALA A 134 -3.83 -6.58 -8.91
N LYS A 135 -4.39 -5.37 -8.86
CA LYS A 135 -4.17 -4.32 -9.88
C LYS A 135 -3.55 -3.06 -9.31
N GLY A 136 -4.06 -2.59 -8.17
CA GLY A 136 -3.61 -1.34 -7.55
C GLY A 136 -2.20 -1.41 -6.98
N PHE A 137 -1.93 -2.37 -6.09
CA PHE A 137 -0.62 -2.49 -5.44
C PHE A 137 0.52 -2.77 -6.41
N PRO A 138 0.39 -3.62 -7.45
CA PRO A 138 1.45 -3.77 -8.45
C PRO A 138 1.76 -2.48 -9.19
N ALA A 139 0.73 -1.74 -9.65
CA ALA A 139 0.92 -0.47 -10.33
C ALA A 139 1.56 0.59 -9.42
N LEU A 140 1.08 0.70 -8.18
CA LEU A 140 1.66 1.60 -7.18
C LEU A 140 3.09 1.19 -6.80
N ASN A 141 3.39 -0.11 -6.78
CA ASN A 141 4.73 -0.61 -6.49
C ASN A 141 5.70 -0.20 -7.60
N VAL A 142 5.33 -0.35 -8.88
CA VAL A 142 6.15 0.13 -10.01
C VAL A 142 6.39 1.63 -9.93
N ARG A 143 5.40 2.42 -9.53
CA ARG A 143 5.58 3.88 -9.41
C ARG A 143 6.42 4.28 -8.20
N LYS A 144 6.16 3.67 -7.04
CA LYS A 144 6.79 4.06 -5.75
C LYS A 144 8.16 3.45 -5.53
N THR A 145 8.44 2.34 -6.19
CA THR A 145 9.70 1.62 -6.09
C THR A 145 10.32 1.62 -7.47
N ALA A 146 11.61 1.90 -7.59
CA ALA A 146 12.32 1.77 -8.85
C ALA A 146 12.49 0.29 -9.26
N ARG A 147 11.47 -0.56 -9.05
CA ARG A 147 11.51 -2.00 -9.32
C ARG A 147 11.94 -2.31 -10.75
N PRO A 148 11.43 -1.65 -11.81
CA PRO A 148 11.92 -1.89 -13.16
C PRO A 148 13.42 -1.58 -13.34
N LEU A 149 13.95 -0.57 -12.64
CA LEU A 149 15.37 -0.25 -12.63
C LEU A 149 16.19 -1.41 -12.04
N TYR A 150 15.74 -1.93 -10.90
CA TYR A 150 16.43 -3.06 -10.24
C TYR A 150 16.31 -4.35 -11.04
N GLU A 151 15.17 -4.60 -11.69
CA GLU A 151 14.99 -5.77 -12.57
C GLU A 151 15.95 -5.72 -13.78
N ARG A 152 16.19 -4.53 -14.36
CA ARG A 152 17.19 -4.34 -15.41
C ARG A 152 18.63 -4.39 -14.91
N LEU A 153 18.90 -3.95 -13.68
CA LEU A 153 20.21 -4.07 -13.05
C LEU A 153 20.56 -5.53 -12.68
N ARG A 154 19.55 -6.35 -12.38
CA ARG A 154 19.70 -7.70 -11.83
C ARG A 154 20.68 -8.59 -12.61
N PRO A 155 20.68 -8.68 -13.95
CA PRO A 155 21.62 -9.53 -14.68
C PRO A 155 23.09 -9.19 -14.41
N HIS A 156 23.41 -7.91 -14.19
CA HIS A 156 24.78 -7.45 -13.94
C HIS A 156 25.26 -7.76 -12.52
N VAL A 157 24.39 -7.55 -11.52
CA VAL A 157 24.77 -7.72 -10.12
C VAL A 157 24.53 -9.15 -9.60
N SER A 158 23.76 -9.99 -10.30
CA SER A 158 23.55 -11.38 -9.86
C SER A 158 24.80 -12.25 -10.01
N ALA A 159 25.74 -11.86 -10.88
CA ALA A 159 27.02 -12.55 -11.09
C ALA A 159 28.09 -12.25 -10.02
N GLY A 160 27.72 -11.55 -8.93
CA GLY A 160 28.61 -11.24 -7.83
C GLY A 160 29.31 -9.89 -7.90
N GLU A 161 29.06 -9.08 -8.94
CA GLU A 161 29.61 -7.73 -9.05
C GLU A 161 29.27 -6.89 -7.80
N PRO A 162 30.22 -6.07 -7.29
CA PRO A 162 29.98 -5.22 -6.13
C PRO A 162 28.83 -4.23 -6.38
N LEU A 163 28.02 -3.99 -5.35
CA LEU A 163 26.87 -3.09 -5.44
C LEU A 163 26.75 -2.24 -4.18
N ALA A 164 26.88 -0.93 -4.35
CA ALA A 164 26.62 0.05 -3.32
C ALA A 164 25.21 0.66 -3.46
N TYR A 165 24.55 0.85 -2.32
CA TYR A 165 23.38 1.71 -2.21
C TYR A 165 23.81 3.02 -1.56
N ALA A 166 23.95 4.07 -2.35
CA ALA A 166 24.46 5.38 -1.95
C ALA A 166 23.30 6.32 -1.60
N SER A 167 22.96 6.40 -0.31
CA SER A 167 21.91 7.29 0.20
C SER A 167 22.01 7.44 1.72
N ASN A 168 21.59 8.56 2.27
CA ASN A 168 21.47 8.79 3.70
C ASN A 168 20.33 7.98 4.34
N ARG A 169 19.34 7.55 3.54
CA ARG A 169 18.14 6.82 3.99
C ARG A 169 18.09 5.48 3.29
N PHE A 170 18.22 4.43 4.09
CA PHE A 170 18.12 3.09 3.56
C PHE A 170 16.69 2.77 3.09
N ARG A 171 16.54 2.36 1.83
CA ARG A 171 15.31 1.75 1.31
C ARG A 171 15.59 0.30 0.95
N CYS A 172 14.75 -0.61 1.44
CA CYS A 172 14.95 -2.04 1.25
C CYS A 172 14.61 -2.56 -0.15
N TYR A 173 14.10 -1.70 -1.06
CA TYR A 173 13.60 -2.15 -2.37
C TYR A 173 14.68 -2.83 -3.21
N ALA A 174 15.89 -2.26 -3.26
CA ALA A 174 17.01 -2.84 -3.99
C ALA A 174 17.38 -4.23 -3.44
N LEU A 175 17.46 -4.40 -2.11
CA LEU A 175 17.70 -5.71 -1.49
C LEU A 175 16.65 -6.75 -1.91
N VAL A 176 15.37 -6.37 -1.84
CA VAL A 176 14.25 -7.28 -2.08
C VAL A 176 14.16 -7.69 -3.55
N VAL A 177 14.37 -6.76 -4.49
CA VAL A 177 14.24 -7.05 -5.92
C VAL A 177 15.49 -7.78 -6.46
N LEU A 178 16.67 -7.43 -5.96
CA LEU A 178 17.92 -8.04 -6.40
C LEU A 178 18.24 -9.36 -5.67
N ASP A 179 17.51 -9.67 -4.59
CA ASP A 179 17.68 -10.86 -3.76
C ASP A 179 19.14 -11.07 -3.28
N ARG A 180 19.80 -9.97 -2.92
CA ARG A 180 21.18 -9.99 -2.41
C ARG A 180 21.45 -8.82 -1.48
N ARG A 181 22.52 -8.92 -0.70
CA ARG A 181 23.02 -7.81 0.11
C ARG A 181 23.54 -6.67 -0.77
N VAL A 182 23.31 -5.45 -0.32
CA VAL A 182 23.87 -4.20 -0.87
C VAL A 182 24.73 -3.54 0.21
N GLU A 183 25.86 -2.97 -0.18
CA GLU A 183 26.67 -2.18 0.74
C GLU A 183 26.06 -0.79 0.87
N TRP A 184 25.53 -0.47 2.05
CA TRP A 184 24.90 0.82 2.29
C TRP A 184 25.95 1.88 2.59
N VAL A 185 26.06 2.86 1.71
CA VAL A 185 26.99 4.00 1.80
C VAL A 185 26.20 5.26 2.08
N LYS A 186 26.59 6.00 3.13
CA LYS A 186 25.80 7.13 3.67
C LYS A 186 26.36 8.51 3.35
N THR A 187 27.61 8.60 2.91
CA THR A 187 28.29 9.87 2.64
C THR A 187 29.04 9.80 1.31
N PRO A 188 29.26 10.94 0.63
CA PRO A 188 29.97 10.97 -0.65
C PRO A 188 31.43 10.49 -0.54
N GLU A 189 32.13 10.78 0.55
CA GLU A 189 33.52 10.37 0.77
C GLU A 189 33.62 8.84 0.93
N ALA A 190 32.66 8.26 1.66
CA ALA A 190 32.57 6.82 1.81
C ALA A 190 32.26 6.14 0.46
N LEU A 191 31.52 6.80 -0.44
CA LEU A 191 31.27 6.30 -1.78
C LEU A 191 32.54 6.30 -2.64
N LEU A 192 33.32 7.38 -2.60
CA LEU A 192 34.63 7.42 -3.28
C LEU A 192 35.59 6.35 -2.76
N ALA A 193 35.68 6.19 -1.44
CA ALA A 193 36.50 5.15 -0.82
C ALA A 193 36.04 3.74 -1.23
N TRP A 194 34.73 3.53 -1.35
CA TRP A 194 34.17 2.27 -1.84
C TRP A 194 34.49 2.02 -3.31
N LEU A 195 34.38 3.04 -4.17
CA LEU A 195 34.71 2.97 -5.60
C LEU A 195 36.20 2.68 -5.81
N GLY A 196 37.08 3.23 -4.98
CA GLY A 196 38.51 2.90 -5.02
C GLY A 196 38.82 1.44 -4.75
N LYS A 197 38.00 0.75 -3.94
CA LYS A 197 38.10 -0.70 -3.67
C LYS A 197 37.35 -1.54 -4.71
N ASN A 198 36.32 -0.98 -5.32
CA ASN A 198 35.40 -1.66 -6.23
C ASN A 198 35.27 -0.88 -7.55
N PRO A 199 36.33 -0.80 -8.38
CA PRO A 199 36.32 0.04 -9.59
C PRO A 199 35.30 -0.43 -10.65
N GLY A 200 34.93 -1.71 -10.63
CA GLY A 200 33.86 -2.27 -11.46
C GLY A 200 32.47 -2.24 -10.81
N GLY A 201 32.33 -1.69 -9.62
CA GLY A 201 31.10 -1.76 -8.82
C GLY A 201 29.97 -0.89 -9.35
N TRP A 202 28.75 -1.36 -9.14
CA TRP A 202 27.52 -0.61 -9.44
C TRP A 202 27.10 0.24 -8.25
N VAL A 203 26.55 1.41 -8.53
CA VAL A 203 26.04 2.34 -7.51
C VAL A 203 24.58 2.65 -7.80
N VAL A 204 23.72 2.44 -6.80
CA VAL A 204 22.31 2.83 -6.85
C VAL A 204 22.10 4.03 -5.92
N THR A 205 21.41 5.06 -6.39
CA THR A 205 21.13 6.27 -5.60
C THR A 205 19.83 6.96 -6.08
N GLY A 206 19.35 7.95 -5.32
CA GLY A 206 18.25 8.83 -5.72
C GLY A 206 18.77 10.16 -6.27
N LYS A 207 18.18 10.67 -7.34
CA LYS A 207 18.64 11.89 -8.04
C LYS A 207 18.77 13.10 -7.13
N SER A 208 17.72 13.42 -6.39
CA SER A 208 17.70 14.64 -5.57
C SER A 208 18.82 14.66 -4.52
N GLU A 209 19.11 13.50 -3.93
CA GLU A 209 20.20 13.36 -2.96
C GLU A 209 21.56 13.37 -3.65
N PHE A 210 21.71 12.63 -4.75
CA PHE A 210 22.98 12.55 -5.48
C PHE A 210 23.39 13.89 -6.09
N ASP A 211 22.44 14.70 -6.56
CA ASP A 211 22.71 16.06 -7.02
C ASP A 211 23.30 16.93 -5.89
N THR A 212 22.90 16.70 -4.63
CA THR A 212 23.51 17.36 -3.45
C THR A 212 24.93 16.83 -3.21
N TRP A 213 25.13 15.51 -3.28
CA TRP A 213 26.44 14.90 -3.11
C TRP A 213 27.44 15.35 -4.18
N LEU A 214 26.98 15.60 -5.41
CA LEU A 214 27.81 16.13 -6.50
C LEU A 214 28.24 17.58 -6.29
N ALA A 215 27.51 18.36 -5.49
CA ALA A 215 27.89 19.71 -5.10
C ALA A 215 28.97 19.68 -4.01
N ASP A 216 28.83 18.76 -3.04
CA ASP A 216 29.77 18.59 -1.93
C ASP A 216 31.07 17.91 -2.38
N GLU A 217 30.98 16.91 -3.26
CA GLU A 217 32.11 16.11 -3.73
C GLU A 217 32.12 15.98 -5.27
N PRO A 218 32.75 16.94 -5.98
CA PRO A 218 32.75 16.98 -7.44
C PRO A 218 33.41 15.77 -8.12
N ALA A 219 34.27 15.02 -7.43
CA ALA A 219 34.91 13.83 -8.00
C ALA A 219 33.90 12.73 -8.38
N LEU A 220 32.72 12.71 -7.75
CA LEU A 220 31.63 11.80 -8.11
C LEU A 220 31.10 12.02 -9.53
N ARG A 221 31.41 13.15 -10.19
CA ARG A 221 31.08 13.38 -11.61
C ARG A 221 31.76 12.40 -12.57
N ALA A 222 32.79 11.68 -12.11
CA ALA A 222 33.42 10.60 -12.87
C ALA A 222 32.49 9.39 -13.08
N LEU A 223 31.42 9.25 -12.30
CA LEU A 223 30.43 8.18 -12.48
C LEU A 223 29.57 8.43 -13.72
N ALA A 224 29.54 7.45 -14.62
CA ALA A 224 28.66 7.47 -15.78
C ALA A 224 27.27 6.93 -15.40
N LEU A 225 26.22 7.68 -15.74
CA LEU A 225 24.84 7.22 -15.60
C LEU A 225 24.59 6.07 -16.59
N ARG A 226 24.16 4.93 -16.09
CA ARG A 226 23.87 3.74 -16.91
C ARG A 226 22.39 3.52 -17.12
N ASP A 227 21.59 3.81 -16.10
CA ASP A 227 20.15 3.65 -16.18
C ASP A 227 19.46 4.60 -15.19
N SER A 228 18.20 4.90 -15.47
CA SER A 228 17.36 5.71 -14.59
C SER A 228 15.91 5.26 -14.67
N HIS A 229 15.17 5.51 -13.59
CA HIS A 229 13.73 5.26 -13.57
C HIS A 229 13.05 6.19 -12.57
N PRO A 230 11.84 6.70 -12.87
CA PRO A 230 11.04 7.42 -11.89
C PRO A 230 10.81 6.59 -10.62
N GLU A 231 11.01 7.18 -9.45
CA GLU A 231 10.77 6.58 -8.13
C GLU A 231 9.97 7.53 -7.23
N GLY A 232 8.65 7.37 -7.21
CA GLY A 232 7.75 8.25 -6.46
C GLY A 232 7.77 9.67 -7.02
N SER A 233 8.33 10.61 -6.26
CA SER A 233 8.52 12.01 -6.66
C SER A 233 9.97 12.34 -7.05
N ASP A 234 10.85 11.33 -7.09
CA ASP A 234 12.27 11.45 -7.41
C ASP A 234 12.61 10.51 -8.57
N THR A 235 13.89 10.37 -8.90
CA THR A 235 14.38 9.42 -9.91
C THR A 235 15.43 8.51 -9.28
N GLY A 236 15.22 7.20 -9.35
CA GLY A 236 16.25 6.22 -9.04
C GLY A 236 17.29 6.18 -10.16
N LEU A 237 18.57 6.17 -9.79
CA LEU A 237 19.70 6.23 -10.71
C LEU A 237 20.62 5.03 -10.48
N VAL A 238 21.19 4.54 -11.57
CA VAL A 238 22.24 3.53 -11.56
C VAL A 238 23.47 4.11 -12.23
N TYR A 239 24.57 4.08 -11.50
CA TYR A 239 25.87 4.59 -11.91
C TYR A 239 26.92 3.49 -11.92
N ARG A 240 27.94 3.70 -12.74
CA ARG A 240 29.18 2.91 -12.76
C ARG A 240 30.33 3.79 -13.24
N LEU A 241 31.55 3.52 -12.78
CA LEU A 241 32.72 4.11 -13.43
C LEU A 241 32.82 3.62 -14.88
N PRO A 242 33.25 4.49 -15.82
CA PRO A 242 33.57 4.07 -17.18
C PRO A 242 34.59 2.93 -17.16
N GLN A 243 34.33 1.85 -17.89
CA GLN A 243 35.29 0.76 -18.05
C GLN A 243 36.06 0.96 -19.35
N PRO A 244 37.35 0.63 -19.41
CA PRO A 244 38.11 0.71 -20.65
C PRO A 244 37.56 -0.29 -21.68
N GLY A 245 37.03 0.23 -22.80
CA GLY A 245 36.48 -0.57 -23.90
C GLY A 245 34.95 -0.56 -24.04
N GLU A 246 34.23 0.21 -23.21
CA GLU A 246 32.82 0.57 -23.41
C GLU A 246 32.66 1.90 -24.17
#